data_AF-A0AAE9ZK10-F1
#
_entry.id   AF-A0AAE9ZK10-F1
#
_cell.length_a   1.000
_cell.length_b   1.000
_cell.length_c   1.000
_cell.angle_alpha   90.00
_cell.angle_beta   90.00
_cell.angle_gamma   90.00
#
_symmetry.space_group_name_H-M   'P 1'
#
loop_
_entity.id
_entity.type
_entity.pdbx_description
1 polymer ?
#
loop_
_entity_poly.entity_id
_entity_poly.type
_entity_poly.pdbx_seq_one_letter_code
_entity_poly.pdbx_strand_id
1 'polypeptide(L)'
;METRAPYVMIGAFVMISIAAAFLFILWLGQSQREFDEYDIIFTERVSGLSVGAAVRFNGIQKGEVDELSIDPDDPSIVIARVRVDRDTPVKTDTKAELEFVGFTGLAIIQFVGGSANAPLLKDVSDENAPNIRADTSGFAAFLEGSGDVMAQANRLLSDDNINGISGIIANIETMTAVFAENDEEISETLRSINTITSDLAQVTNKLDAAATGLQTFMESDAPATMEEVEALLTESRALMTDLRAITNENRASLRLFADQGLGQVAPALGEARRLLRTLDAMLREIDRDPNAYFFGERAPEYVGEEE
;
A
#
# COMPACT_ATOMS: atom_id res chain seq x y z
N MET A 1 7.85 45.39 -69.81
CA MET A 1 6.84 44.88 -68.88
C MET A 1 7.42 44.98 -67.48
N GLU A 2 6.86 45.88 -66.69
CA GLU A 2 7.33 46.30 -65.37
C GLU A 2 7.06 45.24 -64.30
N THR A 3 8.07 44.92 -63.49
CA THR A 3 7.88 44.19 -62.23
C THR A 3 8.71 44.87 -61.15
N ARG A 4 8.12 45.86 -60.47
CA ARG A 4 8.64 46.36 -59.20
C ARG A 4 7.53 46.31 -58.14
N ALA A 5 7.92 45.78 -56.98
CA ALA A 5 7.27 45.82 -55.66
C ALA A 5 6.43 44.61 -55.21
N PRO A 6 7.07 43.51 -54.76
CA PRO A 6 6.46 42.59 -53.79
C PRO A 6 6.50 43.12 -52.34
N TYR A 7 7.23 44.21 -52.05
CA TYR A 7 7.40 44.74 -50.68
C TYR A 7 6.12 45.30 -50.06
N VAL A 8 5.22 45.90 -50.86
CA VAL A 8 3.94 46.43 -50.37
C VAL A 8 3.03 45.30 -49.89
N MET A 9 3.04 44.17 -50.59
CA MET A 9 2.24 42.99 -50.23
C MET A 9 2.76 42.32 -48.94
N ILE A 10 4.07 42.26 -48.77
CA ILE A 10 4.71 41.78 -47.54
C ILE A 10 4.40 42.72 -46.37
N GLY A 11 4.52 44.04 -46.57
CA GLY A 11 4.18 45.04 -45.55
C GLY A 11 2.71 44.97 -45.12
N ALA A 12 1.79 44.80 -46.08
CA ALA A 12 0.37 44.62 -45.80
C ALA A 12 0.09 43.34 -45.00
N PHE A 13 0.75 42.22 -45.35
CA PHE A 13 0.62 40.96 -44.61
C PHE A 13 1.12 41.08 -43.17
N VAL A 14 2.24 41.75 -42.95
CA VAL A 14 2.77 42.00 -41.59
C VAL A 14 1.82 42.88 -40.78
N MET A 15 1.28 43.94 -41.37
CA MET A 15 0.29 44.81 -40.70
C MET A 15 -0.99 44.06 -40.33
N ILE A 16 -1.51 43.21 -41.23
CA ILE A 16 -2.68 42.37 -40.95
C ILE A 16 -2.38 41.37 -39.85
N SER A 17 -1.18 40.77 -39.85
CA SER A 17 -0.76 39.81 -38.83
C SER A 17 -0.64 40.47 -37.45
N ILE A 18 -0.09 41.69 -37.38
CA ILE A 18 -0.03 42.49 -36.14
C ILE A 18 -1.43 42.84 -35.66
N ALA A 19 -2.32 43.29 -36.56
CA ALA A 19 -3.70 43.60 -36.20
C ALA A 19 -4.47 42.35 -35.71
N ALA A 20 -4.28 41.21 -36.36
CA ALA A 20 -4.87 39.94 -35.97
C ALA A 20 -4.33 39.46 -34.62
N ALA A 21 -3.02 39.59 -34.36
CA ALA A 21 -2.43 39.28 -33.06
C ALA A 21 -2.99 40.18 -31.96
N PHE A 22 -3.17 41.48 -32.23
CA PHE A 22 -3.75 42.42 -31.29
C PHE A 22 -5.22 42.07 -30.97
N LEU A 23 -6.02 41.75 -32.00
CA LEU A 23 -7.39 41.27 -31.83
C LEU A 23 -7.47 39.95 -31.07
N PHE A 24 -6.53 39.03 -31.33
CA PHE A 24 -6.46 37.75 -30.64
C PHE A 24 -6.13 37.91 -29.16
N ILE A 25 -5.21 38.82 -28.81
CA ILE A 25 -4.87 39.15 -27.41
C ILE A 25 -6.08 39.76 -26.69
N LEU A 26 -6.78 40.72 -27.33
CA LEU A 26 -8.00 41.32 -26.76
C LEU A 26 -9.12 40.30 -26.58
N TRP A 27 -9.25 39.36 -27.54
CA TRP A 27 -10.24 38.29 -27.46
C TRP A 27 -9.91 37.29 -26.34
N LEU A 28 -8.63 36.98 -26.12
CA LEU A 28 -8.19 36.08 -25.04
C LEU A 28 -8.50 36.66 -23.65
N GLY A 29 -8.42 37.99 -23.50
CA GLY A 29 -8.77 38.68 -22.26
C GLY A 29 -10.27 38.76 -21.96
N GLN A 30 -11.16 38.40 -22.89
CA GLN A 30 -12.62 38.42 -22.69
C GLN A 30 -13.18 37.15 -22.04
N SER A 31 -12.38 36.08 -21.88
CA SER A 31 -12.79 34.90 -21.11
C SER A 31 -12.56 35.11 -19.60
N GLN A 32 -12.98 36.27 -19.07
CA GLN A 32 -13.06 36.46 -17.62
C GLN A 32 -14.24 35.64 -17.12
N ARG A 33 -13.97 34.53 -16.43
CA ARG A 33 -14.98 33.88 -15.60
C ARG A 33 -15.45 34.95 -14.60
N GLU A 34 -16.76 35.19 -14.56
CA GLU A 34 -17.33 36.11 -13.58
C GLU A 34 -17.24 35.43 -12.20
N PHE A 35 -16.45 36.04 -11.32
CA PHE A 35 -16.35 35.62 -9.92
C PHE A 35 -17.08 36.64 -9.05
N ASP A 36 -17.73 36.14 -8.01
CA ASP A 36 -18.17 36.96 -6.89
C ASP A 36 -17.06 36.95 -5.82
N GLU A 37 -16.79 38.11 -5.23
CA GLU A 37 -15.78 38.28 -4.19
C GLU A 37 -16.43 38.30 -2.80
N TYR A 38 -15.80 37.64 -1.83
CA TYR A 38 -16.23 37.63 -0.43
C TYR A 38 -15.02 37.82 0.48
N ASP A 39 -15.22 38.56 1.57
CA ASP A 39 -14.19 38.76 2.59
C ASP A 39 -14.50 37.83 3.78
N ILE A 40 -13.56 36.95 4.11
CA ILE A 40 -13.69 36.02 5.23
C ILE A 40 -12.87 36.53 6.40
N ILE A 41 -13.57 36.76 7.52
CA ILE A 41 -12.99 37.34 8.73
C ILE A 41 -12.62 36.21 9.68
N PHE A 42 -11.32 36.04 9.91
CA PHE A 42 -10.76 35.13 10.90
C PHE A 42 -10.29 35.90 12.13
N THR A 43 -10.85 35.55 13.29
CA THR A 43 -10.42 36.10 14.60
C THR A 43 -9.38 35.24 15.30
N GLU A 44 -8.97 34.14 14.66
CA GLU A 44 -7.99 33.20 15.17
C GLU A 44 -6.86 33.01 14.14
N ARG A 45 -5.81 32.29 14.54
CA ARG A 45 -4.65 32.05 13.69
C ARG A 45 -5.00 31.18 12.48
N VAL A 46 -4.76 31.68 11.28
CA VAL A 46 -4.96 30.96 10.01
C VAL A 46 -3.70 30.23 9.54
N SER A 47 -3.18 29.33 10.38
CA SER A 47 -2.01 28.52 10.03
C SER A 47 -2.28 27.61 8.82
N GLY A 48 -1.37 27.61 7.85
CA GLY A 48 -1.47 26.74 6.67
C GLY A 48 -2.35 27.28 5.53
N LEU A 49 -3.02 28.41 5.73
CA LEU A 49 -3.77 29.10 4.67
C LEU A 49 -2.84 29.99 3.85
N SER A 50 -2.93 29.90 2.53
CA SER A 50 -2.12 30.69 1.61
C SER A 50 -2.97 31.28 0.49
N VAL A 51 -2.43 32.31 -0.18
CA VAL A 51 -2.98 32.78 -1.46
C VAL A 51 -2.99 31.61 -2.46
N GLY A 52 -4.08 31.48 -3.21
CA GLY A 52 -4.35 30.36 -4.11
C GLY A 52 -4.91 29.10 -3.43
N ALA A 53 -5.10 29.10 -2.10
CA ALA A 53 -5.75 27.98 -1.42
C ALA A 53 -7.19 27.79 -1.95
N ALA A 54 -7.60 26.54 -2.09
CA ALA A 54 -8.91 26.23 -2.64
C ALA A 54 -10.04 26.68 -1.72
N VAL A 55 -11.11 27.21 -2.31
CA VAL A 55 -12.37 27.47 -1.62
C VAL A 55 -13.38 26.45 -2.11
N ARG A 56 -13.93 25.68 -1.17
CA ARG A 56 -14.89 24.61 -1.44
C ARG A 56 -16.25 24.98 -0.90
N PHE A 57 -17.30 24.49 -1.55
CA PHE A 57 -18.67 24.57 -1.06
C PHE A 57 -19.20 23.14 -0.92
N ASN A 58 -19.54 22.73 0.29
CA ASN A 58 -19.88 21.34 0.65
C ASN A 58 -18.96 20.29 -0.02
N GLY A 59 -17.63 20.49 0.04
CA GLY A 59 -16.62 19.58 -0.53
C GLY A 59 -16.30 19.76 -2.02
N ILE A 60 -17.02 20.61 -2.77
CA ILE A 60 -16.76 20.86 -4.19
C ILE A 60 -15.97 22.17 -4.35
N GLN A 61 -14.83 22.14 -5.04
CA GLN A 61 -14.07 23.35 -5.32
C GLN A 61 -14.86 24.30 -6.22
N LYS A 62 -15.03 25.52 -5.72
CA LYS A 62 -15.83 26.59 -6.35
C LYS A 62 -15.10 27.93 -6.41
N GLY A 63 -13.89 28.00 -5.87
CA GLY A 63 -13.12 29.22 -5.85
C GLY A 63 -11.72 29.01 -5.30
N GLU A 64 -11.07 30.14 -5.00
CA GLU A 64 -9.77 30.19 -4.36
C GLU A 64 -9.58 31.49 -3.56
N VAL A 65 -8.58 31.50 -2.68
CA VAL A 65 -8.12 32.69 -1.98
C VAL A 65 -7.34 33.58 -2.95
N ASP A 66 -7.81 34.80 -3.14
CA ASP A 66 -7.17 35.79 -4.00
C ASP A 66 -6.14 36.62 -3.21
N GLU A 67 -6.48 37.04 -1.99
CA GLU A 67 -5.63 37.86 -1.15
C GLU A 67 -5.76 37.49 0.34
N LEU A 68 -4.65 37.63 1.07
CA LEU A 68 -4.62 37.55 2.53
C LEU A 68 -4.06 38.86 3.08
N SER A 69 -4.86 39.55 3.89
CA SER A 69 -4.47 40.79 4.55
C SER A 69 -4.76 40.72 6.05
N ILE A 70 -4.06 41.55 6.81
CA ILE A 70 -4.29 41.72 8.24
C ILE A 70 -5.10 43.01 8.40
N ASP A 71 -6.10 42.99 9.27
CA ASP A 71 -6.91 44.19 9.54
C ASP A 71 -6.00 45.31 10.09
N PRO A 72 -6.06 46.53 9.50
CA PRO A 72 -5.18 47.63 9.88
C PRO A 72 -5.49 48.21 11.28
N ASP A 73 -6.71 48.03 11.78
CA ASP A 73 -7.16 48.52 13.08
C ASP A 73 -6.98 47.45 14.18
N ASP A 74 -7.09 46.17 13.83
CA ASP A 74 -6.84 45.04 14.74
C ASP A 74 -5.94 43.95 14.11
N PRO A 75 -4.62 43.95 14.40
CA PRO A 75 -3.69 42.96 13.85
C PRO A 75 -3.96 41.49 14.23
N SER A 76 -4.88 41.22 15.15
CA SER A 76 -5.30 39.85 15.49
C SER A 76 -6.30 39.27 14.48
N ILE A 77 -6.90 40.12 13.63
CA ILE A 77 -7.88 39.73 12.63
C ILE A 77 -7.20 39.56 11.27
N VAL A 78 -7.43 38.43 10.63
CA VAL A 78 -6.99 38.15 9.26
C VAL A 78 -8.19 38.14 8.34
N ILE A 79 -8.06 38.87 7.23
CA ILE A 79 -9.08 38.99 6.20
C ILE A 79 -8.58 38.21 4.97
N ALA A 80 -9.30 37.15 4.62
CA ALA A 80 -9.05 36.41 3.39
C ALA A 80 -10.08 36.82 2.34
N ARG A 81 -9.62 37.47 1.28
CA ARG A 81 -10.45 37.74 0.12
C ARG A 81 -10.49 36.50 -0.75
N VAL A 82 -11.69 36.01 -1.01
CA VAL A 82 -11.91 34.83 -1.85
C VAL A 82 -12.67 35.19 -3.10
N ARG A 83 -12.27 34.58 -4.22
CA ARG A 83 -12.99 34.64 -5.49
C ARG A 83 -13.72 33.33 -5.71
N VAL A 84 -15.02 33.39 -5.89
CA VAL A 84 -15.90 32.21 -5.97
C VAL A 84 -16.74 32.31 -7.24
N ASP A 85 -16.95 31.19 -7.92
CA ASP A 85 -17.75 31.12 -9.13
C ASP A 85 -19.14 31.73 -8.88
N ARG A 86 -19.61 32.61 -9.78
CA ARG A 86 -20.89 33.33 -9.66
C ARG A 86 -22.12 32.42 -9.58
N ASP A 87 -21.99 31.17 -10.00
CA ASP A 87 -23.03 30.13 -9.90
C ASP A 87 -23.14 29.52 -8.49
N THR A 88 -22.24 29.87 -7.57
CA THR A 88 -22.19 29.31 -6.23
C THR A 88 -23.24 29.97 -5.33
N PRO A 89 -24.15 29.21 -4.71
CA PRO A 89 -25.22 29.76 -3.89
C PRO A 89 -24.73 30.09 -2.47
N VAL A 90 -23.91 31.14 -2.34
CA VAL A 90 -23.49 31.70 -1.05
C VAL A 90 -24.64 32.53 -0.47
N LYS A 91 -25.13 32.13 0.71
CA LYS A 91 -26.32 32.70 1.35
C LYS A 91 -25.97 33.39 2.66
N THR A 92 -26.92 34.13 3.22
CA THR A 92 -26.73 34.83 4.50
C THR A 92 -26.44 33.92 5.68
N ASP A 93 -26.80 32.64 5.60
CA ASP A 93 -26.51 31.62 6.59
C ASP A 93 -25.32 30.72 6.22
N THR A 94 -24.58 31.04 5.16
CA THR A 94 -23.34 30.36 4.81
C THR A 94 -22.26 30.72 5.83
N LYS A 95 -21.60 29.69 6.35
CA LYS A 95 -20.43 29.82 7.22
C LYS A 95 -19.18 29.42 6.46
N ALA A 96 -18.06 30.04 6.80
CA ALA A 96 -16.75 29.63 6.32
C ALA A 96 -16.02 28.85 7.42
N GLU A 97 -15.59 27.64 7.14
CA GLU A 97 -14.79 26.82 8.04
C GLU A 97 -13.38 26.69 7.48
N LEU A 98 -12.38 26.70 8.37
CA LEU A 98 -11.00 26.36 7.99
C LEU A 98 -10.82 24.85 8.12
N GLU A 99 -10.55 24.17 7.00
CA GLU A 99 -10.36 22.72 6.94
C GLU A 99 -8.90 22.38 6.59
N PHE A 100 -8.30 21.46 7.34
CA PHE A 100 -6.94 20.98 7.08
C PHE A 100 -6.98 19.73 6.20
N VAL A 101 -6.31 19.80 5.05
CA VAL A 101 -6.28 18.69 4.10
C VAL A 101 -4.95 17.96 4.21
N GLY A 102 -5.02 16.71 4.67
CA GLY A 102 -3.87 15.84 4.80
C GLY A 102 -2.98 16.15 6.01
N PHE A 103 -1.82 15.51 6.06
CA PHE A 103 -0.86 15.60 7.15
C PHE A 103 0.19 16.71 6.95
N THR A 104 0.18 17.38 5.79
CA THR A 104 1.11 18.47 5.47
C THR A 104 0.72 19.80 6.12
N GLY A 105 -0.47 19.87 6.73
CA GLY A 105 -0.95 21.08 7.42
C GLY A 105 -1.41 22.18 6.48
N LEU A 106 -1.70 21.86 5.20
CA LEU A 106 -2.31 22.81 4.27
C LEU A 106 -3.77 23.04 4.64
N ALA A 107 -4.16 24.30 4.72
CA ALA A 107 -5.53 24.69 5.05
C ALA A 107 -6.26 25.18 3.80
N ILE A 108 -7.54 24.85 3.72
CA ILE A 108 -8.48 25.33 2.71
C ILE A 108 -9.67 25.97 3.41
N ILE A 109 -10.45 26.73 2.64
CA ILE A 109 -11.71 27.30 3.13
C ILE A 109 -12.87 26.45 2.65
N GLN A 110 -13.71 26.03 3.57
CA GLN A 110 -14.90 25.22 3.32
C GLN A 110 -16.14 26.04 3.69
N PHE A 111 -16.91 26.42 2.67
CA PHE A 111 -18.25 26.97 2.85
C PHE A 111 -19.24 25.86 3.18
N VAL A 112 -19.96 26.06 4.28
CA VAL A 112 -20.96 25.13 4.83
C VAL A 112 -22.28 25.88 5.05
N GLY A 113 -23.40 25.18 4.87
CA GLY A 113 -24.73 25.75 5.04
C GLY A 113 -25.38 26.16 3.71
N GLY A 114 -26.21 27.21 3.76
CA GLY A 114 -26.99 27.67 2.60
C GLY A 114 -28.41 27.10 2.55
N SER A 115 -29.22 27.37 3.58
CA SER A 115 -30.62 26.93 3.65
C SER A 115 -31.39 27.34 2.40
N ALA A 116 -32.26 26.48 1.86
CA ALA A 116 -33.00 26.73 0.62
C ALA A 116 -33.72 28.09 0.58
N ASN A 117 -34.24 28.55 1.73
CA ASN A 117 -35.04 29.77 1.87
C ASN A 117 -34.25 31.02 2.25
N ALA A 118 -32.95 30.91 2.53
CA ALA A 118 -32.13 32.08 2.85
C ALA A 118 -31.82 32.88 1.56
N PRO A 119 -31.81 34.22 1.62
CA PRO A 119 -31.42 35.05 0.49
C PRO A 119 -29.92 34.91 0.19
N LEU A 120 -29.53 35.22 -1.06
CA LEU A 120 -28.12 35.25 -1.45
C LEU A 120 -27.42 36.40 -0.72
N LEU A 121 -26.20 36.15 -0.23
CA LEU A 121 -25.49 37.13 0.59
C LEU A 121 -25.18 38.42 -0.20
N LYS A 122 -24.83 38.28 -1.47
CA LYS A 122 -24.57 39.40 -2.40
C LYS A 122 -25.77 40.29 -2.70
N ASP A 123 -27.00 39.80 -2.48
CA ASP A 123 -28.21 40.58 -2.77
C ASP A 123 -28.66 41.42 -1.57
N VAL A 124 -28.08 41.16 -0.38
CA VAL A 124 -28.48 41.78 0.89
C VAL A 124 -27.40 42.72 1.43
N SER A 125 -26.16 42.58 0.97
CA SER A 125 -25.05 43.46 1.34
C SER A 125 -24.83 44.54 0.28
N ASP A 126 -24.68 45.80 0.72
CA ASP A 126 -24.27 46.93 -0.13
C ASP A 126 -22.73 47.03 -0.27
N GLU A 127 -21.98 46.12 0.36
CA GLU A 127 -20.52 46.06 0.28
C GLU A 127 -20.06 45.37 -1.01
N ASN A 128 -18.95 45.84 -1.58
CA ASN A 128 -18.36 45.24 -2.79
C ASN A 128 -17.94 43.77 -2.58
N ALA A 129 -17.56 43.40 -1.35
CA ALA A 129 -17.26 42.04 -0.93
C ALA A 129 -17.96 41.77 0.41
N PRO A 130 -19.06 40.98 0.45
CA PRO A 130 -19.77 40.72 1.68
C PRO A 130 -18.94 39.91 2.67
N ASN A 131 -19.05 40.28 3.95
CA ASN A 131 -18.30 39.65 5.03
C ASN A 131 -18.91 38.32 5.50
N ILE A 132 -18.09 37.27 5.59
CA ILE A 132 -18.45 35.96 6.18
C ILE A 132 -17.56 35.71 7.40
N ARG A 133 -18.16 35.40 8.55
CA ARG A 133 -17.40 35.02 9.75
C ARG A 133 -16.90 33.59 9.63
N ALA A 134 -15.62 33.39 9.93
CA ALA A 134 -15.05 32.07 10.04
C ALA A 134 -15.53 31.34 11.31
N ASP A 135 -15.78 30.04 11.17
CA ASP A 135 -16.07 29.09 12.26
C ASP A 135 -14.85 28.16 12.42
N THR A 136 -14.37 28.01 13.66
CA THR A 136 -13.09 27.34 13.98
C THR A 136 -13.26 25.87 14.36
N SER A 137 -14.48 25.33 14.21
CA SER A 137 -14.82 23.93 14.43
C SER A 137 -13.93 22.92 13.67
N GLY A 138 -13.52 23.25 12.44
CA GLY A 138 -12.72 22.37 11.58
C GLY A 138 -11.32 22.05 12.12
N PHE A 139 -10.68 22.99 12.84
CA PHE A 139 -9.38 22.76 13.46
C PHE A 139 -9.47 21.82 14.67
N ALA A 140 -10.50 21.98 15.50
CA ALA A 140 -10.72 21.12 16.65
C ALA A 140 -10.94 19.64 16.22
N ALA A 141 -11.70 19.42 15.15
CA ALA A 141 -11.93 18.09 14.57
C ALA A 141 -10.63 17.46 14.04
N PHE A 142 -9.74 18.24 13.41
CA PHE A 142 -8.43 17.76 12.98
C PHE A 142 -7.55 17.30 14.15
N LEU A 143 -7.50 18.08 15.24
CA LEU A 143 -6.73 17.70 16.43
C LEU A 143 -7.25 16.40 17.06
N GLU A 144 -8.57 16.24 17.15
CA GLU A 144 -9.19 15.02 17.68
C GLU A 144 -8.82 13.80 16.83
N GLY A 145 -8.92 13.90 15.50
CA GLY A 145 -8.51 12.82 14.58
C GLY A 145 -7.02 12.47 14.64
N SER A 146 -6.16 13.47 14.88
CA SER A 146 -4.70 13.25 15.03
C SER A 146 -4.34 12.48 16.31
N GLY A 147 -5.10 12.68 17.39
CA GLY A 147 -4.92 11.98 18.66
C GLY A 147 -5.15 10.47 18.54
N ASP A 148 -6.13 10.06 17.73
CA ASP A 148 -6.46 8.66 17.49
C ASP A 148 -5.36 7.90 16.74
N VAL A 149 -4.71 8.55 15.78
CA VAL A 149 -3.58 7.97 15.04
C VAL A 149 -2.38 7.75 15.97
N MET A 150 -2.06 8.74 16.81
CA MET A 150 -0.98 8.63 17.80
C MET A 150 -1.27 7.55 18.84
N ALA A 151 -2.53 7.44 19.29
CA ALA A 151 -2.94 6.39 20.21
C ALA A 151 -2.81 4.99 19.58
N GLN A 152 -3.11 4.83 18.29
CA GLN A 152 -2.93 3.58 17.56
C GLN A 152 -1.45 3.23 17.35
N ALA A 153 -0.63 4.21 16.97
CA ALA A 153 0.82 4.03 16.85
C ALA A 153 1.44 3.58 18.18
N ASN A 154 1.04 4.22 19.29
CA ASN A 154 1.53 3.88 20.63
C ASN A 154 1.09 2.49 21.09
N ARG A 155 -0.10 2.00 20.67
CA ARG A 155 -0.49 0.59 20.93
C ARG A 155 0.36 -0.39 20.14
N LEU A 156 0.67 -0.10 18.87
CA LEU A 156 1.52 -0.96 18.06
C LEU A 156 2.96 -1.03 18.59
N LEU A 157 3.48 0.10 19.07
CA LEU A 157 4.80 0.24 19.67
C LEU A 157 4.82 -0.04 21.19
N SER A 158 3.75 -0.62 21.73
CA SER A 158 3.72 -0.96 23.16
C SER A 158 4.77 -2.02 23.49
N ASP A 159 5.33 -1.95 24.70
CA ASP A 159 6.33 -2.90 25.19
C ASP A 159 5.83 -4.35 25.07
N ASP A 160 4.54 -4.61 25.30
CA ASP A 160 3.93 -5.93 25.17
C ASP A 160 4.00 -6.47 23.73
N ASN A 161 3.72 -5.62 22.73
CA ASN A 161 3.82 -6.00 21.32
C ASN A 161 5.27 -6.18 20.88
N ILE A 162 6.17 -5.30 21.31
CA ILE A 162 7.61 -5.40 21.02
C ILE A 162 8.17 -6.70 21.61
N ASN A 163 7.82 -7.01 22.86
CA ASN A 163 8.21 -8.25 23.53
C ASN A 163 7.62 -9.49 22.83
N GLY A 164 6.34 -9.43 22.44
CA GLY A 164 5.68 -10.52 21.71
C GLY A 164 6.34 -10.81 20.35
N ILE A 165 6.61 -9.77 19.56
CA ILE A 165 7.31 -9.89 18.28
C ILE A 165 8.73 -10.42 18.49
N SER A 166 9.46 -9.87 19.46
CA SER A 166 10.82 -10.32 19.77
C SER A 166 10.86 -11.81 20.18
N GLY A 167 9.87 -12.26 20.95
CA GLY A 167 9.71 -13.68 21.31
C GLY A 167 9.43 -14.58 20.11
N ILE A 168 8.61 -14.14 19.15
CA ILE A 168 8.36 -14.88 17.91
C ILE A 168 9.65 -15.01 17.10
N ILE A 169 10.40 -13.92 16.96
CA ILE A 169 11.67 -13.91 16.23
C ILE A 169 12.67 -14.90 16.87
N ALA A 170 12.83 -14.85 18.19
CA ALA A 170 13.74 -15.73 18.93
C ALA A 170 13.35 -17.22 18.80
N ASN A 171 12.04 -17.53 18.81
CA ASN A 171 11.55 -18.89 18.59
C ASN A 171 11.82 -19.39 17.17
N ILE A 172 11.61 -18.53 16.17
CA ILE A 172 11.93 -18.86 14.77
C ILE A 172 13.43 -19.11 14.60
N GLU A 173 14.28 -18.27 15.20
CA GLU A 173 15.73 -18.46 15.16
C GLU A 173 16.15 -19.78 15.81
N THR A 174 15.60 -20.10 16.97
CA THR A 174 15.87 -21.35 17.69
C THR A 174 15.45 -22.58 16.87
N MET A 175 14.23 -22.58 16.32
CA MET A 175 13.77 -23.67 15.44
C MET A 175 14.66 -23.79 14.20
N THR A 176 15.02 -22.66 13.60
CA THR A 176 15.90 -22.63 12.42
C THR A 176 17.29 -23.19 12.73
N ALA A 177 17.83 -22.89 13.91
CA ALA A 177 19.13 -23.39 14.36
C ALA A 177 19.10 -24.91 14.55
N VAL A 178 18.07 -25.44 15.23
CA VAL A 178 17.89 -26.89 15.41
C VAL A 178 17.78 -27.60 14.07
N PHE A 179 17.02 -27.05 13.11
CA PHE A 179 16.91 -27.63 11.77
C PHE A 179 18.23 -27.57 10.99
N ALA A 180 18.98 -26.48 11.08
CA ALA A 180 20.26 -26.34 10.39
C ALA A 180 21.36 -27.25 10.96
N GLU A 181 21.34 -27.49 12.27
CA GLU A 181 22.32 -28.33 12.96
C GLU A 181 22.08 -29.83 12.74
N ASN A 182 20.82 -30.23 12.52
CA ASN A 182 20.43 -31.64 12.28
C ASN A 182 20.20 -31.97 10.79
N ASP A 183 20.63 -31.08 9.87
CA ASP A 183 20.43 -31.25 8.42
C ASP A 183 21.07 -32.55 7.88
N GLU A 184 22.22 -32.93 8.44
CA GLU A 184 22.95 -34.15 8.05
C GLU A 184 22.22 -35.42 8.52
N GLU A 185 21.74 -35.44 9.77
CA GLU A 185 20.98 -36.57 10.36
C GLU A 185 19.61 -36.75 9.69
N ILE A 186 18.93 -35.63 9.37
CA ILE A 186 17.68 -35.65 8.60
C ILE A 186 17.95 -36.18 7.18
N SER A 187 19.02 -35.73 6.53
CA SER A 187 19.42 -36.20 5.21
C SER A 187 19.80 -37.70 5.21
N GLU A 188 20.48 -38.17 6.25
CA GLU A 188 20.85 -39.58 6.41
C GLU A 188 19.63 -40.48 6.64
N THR A 189 18.68 -40.01 7.46
CA THR A 189 17.39 -40.70 7.67
C THR A 189 16.61 -40.83 6.36
N LEU A 190 16.58 -39.77 5.55
CA LEU A 190 15.94 -39.79 4.23
C LEU A 190 16.61 -40.75 3.25
N ARG A 191 17.94 -40.78 3.20
CA ARG A 191 18.69 -41.75 2.39
C ARG A 191 18.39 -43.18 2.84
N SER A 192 18.36 -43.42 4.16
CA SER A 192 18.03 -44.73 4.73
C SER A 192 16.62 -45.21 4.34
N ILE A 193 15.62 -44.32 4.38
CA ILE A 193 14.25 -44.62 3.95
C ILE A 193 14.20 -44.99 2.46
N ASN A 194 14.90 -44.26 1.60
CA ASN A 194 14.95 -44.55 0.16
C ASN A 194 15.62 -45.89 -0.13
N THR A 195 16.72 -46.21 0.56
CA THR A 195 17.41 -47.51 0.45
C THR A 195 16.52 -48.65 0.90
N ILE A 196 15.88 -48.54 2.08
CA ILE A 196 14.95 -49.56 2.59
C ILE A 196 13.79 -49.79 1.61
N THR A 197 13.24 -48.72 1.04
CA THR A 197 12.15 -48.81 0.06
C THR A 197 12.59 -49.53 -1.21
N SER A 198 13.81 -49.24 -1.69
CA SER A 198 14.40 -49.91 -2.85
C SER A 198 14.67 -51.40 -2.57
N ASP A 199 15.23 -51.72 -1.41
CA ASP A 199 15.54 -53.09 -1.01
C ASP A 199 14.27 -53.92 -0.83
N LEU A 200 13.21 -53.34 -0.24
CA LEU A 200 11.89 -53.94 -0.16
C LEU A 200 11.31 -54.25 -1.54
N ALA A 201 11.45 -53.34 -2.50
CA ALA A 201 11.01 -53.57 -3.87
C ALA A 201 11.79 -54.72 -4.53
N GLN A 202 13.11 -54.80 -4.32
CA GLN A 202 13.94 -55.89 -4.85
C GLN A 202 13.60 -57.24 -4.20
N VAL A 203 13.38 -57.27 -2.88
CA VAL A 203 12.97 -58.48 -2.15
C VAL A 203 11.63 -58.97 -2.66
N THR A 204 10.66 -58.07 -2.84
CA THR A 204 9.34 -58.40 -3.41
C THR A 204 9.49 -59.03 -4.79
N ASN A 205 10.31 -58.45 -5.68
CA ASN A 205 10.55 -59.00 -7.01
C ASN A 205 11.23 -60.38 -7.00
N LYS A 206 12.21 -60.59 -6.10
CA LYS A 206 12.89 -61.89 -5.94
C LYS A 206 11.95 -62.96 -5.38
N LEU A 207 11.06 -62.59 -4.46
CA LEU A 207 10.05 -63.47 -3.91
C LEU A 207 8.98 -63.83 -4.96
N ASP A 208 8.52 -62.87 -5.78
CA ASP A 208 7.62 -63.14 -6.90
C ASP A 208 8.26 -64.11 -7.92
N ALA A 209 9.55 -63.92 -8.23
CA ALA A 209 10.29 -64.83 -9.11
C ALA A 209 10.47 -66.24 -8.52
N ALA A 210 10.74 -66.33 -7.22
CA ALA A 210 10.86 -67.61 -6.51
C ALA A 210 9.51 -68.35 -6.45
N ALA A 211 8.42 -67.65 -6.16
CA ALA A 211 7.07 -68.21 -6.16
C ALA A 211 6.68 -68.73 -7.55
N THR A 212 7.02 -67.98 -8.60
CA THR A 212 6.80 -68.41 -10.00
C THR A 212 7.63 -69.64 -10.34
N GLY A 213 8.91 -69.68 -9.95
CA GLY A 213 9.79 -70.83 -10.19
C GLY A 213 9.33 -72.10 -9.47
N LEU A 214 8.81 -71.96 -8.24
CA LEU A 214 8.21 -73.07 -7.49
C LEU A 214 6.93 -73.58 -8.15
N GLN A 215 6.09 -72.69 -8.69
CA GLN A 215 4.90 -73.08 -9.45
C GLN A 215 5.27 -73.92 -10.68
N THR A 216 6.27 -73.48 -11.45
CA THR A 216 6.79 -74.24 -12.61
C THR A 216 7.41 -75.58 -12.20
N PHE A 217 8.08 -75.63 -11.04
CA PHE A 217 8.66 -76.86 -10.51
C PHE A 217 7.58 -77.87 -10.10
N MET A 218 6.46 -77.43 -9.53
CA MET A 218 5.31 -78.30 -9.19
C MET A 218 4.58 -78.84 -10.42
N GLU A 219 4.63 -78.13 -11.56
CA GLU A 219 4.12 -78.61 -12.85
C GLU A 219 5.06 -79.65 -13.50
N SER A 220 6.27 -79.81 -12.96
CA SER A 220 7.24 -80.84 -13.33
C SER A 220 7.03 -82.07 -12.44
N ASP A 221 6.99 -83.29 -12.99
CA ASP A 221 6.84 -84.58 -12.27
C ASP A 221 8.06 -84.93 -11.34
N ALA A 222 8.55 -83.99 -10.56
CA ALA A 222 9.73 -84.14 -9.71
C ALA A 222 9.39 -84.72 -8.33
N PRO A 223 10.20 -85.66 -7.79
CA PRO A 223 9.97 -86.25 -6.48
C PRO A 223 10.44 -85.31 -5.37
N ALA A 224 9.56 -84.42 -4.91
CA ALA A 224 9.73 -83.64 -3.69
C ALA A 224 8.57 -83.90 -2.71
N THR A 225 8.81 -83.72 -1.42
CA THR A 225 7.81 -83.77 -0.35
C THR A 225 6.81 -82.62 -0.51
N MET A 226 5.62 -82.92 -1.03
CA MET A 226 4.58 -81.92 -1.35
C MET A 226 4.21 -81.02 -0.16
N GLU A 227 4.29 -81.56 1.06
CA GLU A 227 3.93 -80.89 2.32
C GLU A 227 4.89 -79.74 2.71
N GLU A 228 6.21 -79.91 2.53
CA GLU A 228 7.21 -78.88 2.86
C GLU A 228 7.16 -77.72 1.84
N VAL A 229 6.87 -78.03 0.59
CA VAL A 229 6.71 -77.03 -0.48
C VAL A 229 5.45 -76.20 -0.27
N GLU A 230 4.34 -76.83 0.12
CA GLU A 230 3.07 -76.15 0.37
C GLU A 230 3.14 -75.23 1.60
N ALA A 231 3.82 -75.67 2.67
CA ALA A 231 4.06 -74.85 3.85
C ALA A 231 4.91 -73.60 3.52
N LEU A 232 6.01 -73.78 2.79
CA LEU A 232 6.89 -72.68 2.38
C LEU A 232 6.19 -71.68 1.45
N LEU A 233 5.34 -72.16 0.54
CA LEU A 233 4.55 -71.32 -0.35
C LEU A 233 3.52 -70.49 0.40
N THR A 234 2.88 -71.08 1.40
CA THR A 234 1.89 -70.39 2.23
C THR A 234 2.55 -69.28 3.04
N GLU A 235 3.70 -69.57 3.66
CA GLU A 235 4.48 -68.60 4.43
C GLU A 235 5.04 -67.47 3.55
N SER A 236 5.54 -67.79 2.35
CA SER A 236 6.03 -66.82 1.38
C SER A 236 4.91 -65.90 0.84
N ARG A 237 3.71 -66.45 0.57
CA ARG A 237 2.54 -65.66 0.15
C ARG A 237 2.04 -64.74 1.26
N ALA A 238 2.02 -65.21 2.51
CA ALA A 238 1.68 -64.40 3.67
C ALA A 238 2.66 -63.23 3.82
N LEU A 239 3.97 -63.52 3.79
CA LEU A 239 5.03 -62.51 3.84
C LEU A 239 4.91 -61.48 2.70
N MET A 240 4.64 -61.92 1.47
CA MET A 240 4.43 -61.02 0.33
C MET A 240 3.22 -60.11 0.50
N THR A 241 2.16 -60.62 1.10
CA THR A 241 0.94 -59.84 1.38
C THR A 241 1.23 -58.77 2.42
N ASP A 242 1.93 -59.13 3.50
CA ASP A 242 2.31 -58.20 4.58
C ASP A 242 3.29 -57.13 4.07
N LEU A 243 4.29 -57.51 3.28
CA LEU A 243 5.24 -56.57 2.67
C LEU A 243 4.56 -55.60 1.71
N ARG A 244 3.62 -56.08 0.88
CA ARG A 244 2.84 -55.22 -0.01
C ARG A 244 1.92 -54.28 0.76
N ALA A 245 1.32 -54.74 1.87
CA ALA A 245 0.48 -53.93 2.73
C ALA A 245 1.30 -52.79 3.36
N ILE A 246 2.41 -53.11 4.03
CA ILE A 246 3.31 -52.14 4.66
C ILE A 246 3.83 -51.11 3.64
N THR A 247 4.21 -51.58 2.44
CA THR A 247 4.72 -50.68 1.38
C THR A 247 3.63 -49.75 0.87
N ASN A 248 2.43 -50.26 0.60
CA ASN A 248 1.34 -49.43 0.07
C ASN A 248 0.80 -48.44 1.10
N GLU A 249 0.69 -48.86 2.36
CA GLU A 249 0.19 -48.02 3.46
C GLU A 249 1.15 -46.86 3.77
N ASN A 250 2.46 -47.10 3.70
CA ASN A 250 3.46 -46.08 4.02
C ASN A 250 3.91 -45.24 2.81
N ARG A 251 3.75 -45.71 1.56
CA ARG A 251 4.21 -44.99 0.36
C ARG A 251 3.60 -43.61 0.20
N ALA A 252 2.31 -43.45 0.54
CA ALA A 252 1.64 -42.15 0.46
C ALA A 252 2.17 -41.18 1.53
N SER A 253 2.27 -41.64 2.77
CA SER A 253 2.78 -40.87 3.92
C SER A 253 4.24 -40.44 3.75
N LEU A 254 5.09 -41.35 3.27
CA LEU A 254 6.51 -41.08 2.99
C LEU A 254 6.69 -40.08 1.85
N ARG A 255 5.87 -40.15 0.79
CA ARG A 255 5.88 -39.15 -0.29
C ARG A 255 5.43 -37.77 0.20
N LEU A 256 4.35 -37.71 0.98
CA LEU A 256 3.87 -36.45 1.54
C LEU A 256 4.92 -35.80 2.45
N PHE A 257 5.56 -36.58 3.31
CA PHE A 257 6.63 -36.10 4.17
C PHE A 257 7.85 -35.61 3.39
N ALA A 258 8.30 -36.37 2.39
CA ALA A 258 9.47 -36.03 1.57
C ALA A 258 9.23 -34.82 0.64
N ASP A 259 8.14 -34.81 -0.13
CA ASP A 259 7.87 -33.75 -1.11
C ASP A 259 7.28 -32.48 -0.48
N GLN A 260 6.33 -32.61 0.47
CA GLN A 260 5.59 -31.46 1.01
C GLN A 260 6.12 -30.99 2.36
N GLY A 261 6.57 -31.91 3.23
CA GLY A 261 7.12 -31.56 4.54
C GLY A 261 8.49 -30.93 4.40
N LEU A 262 9.48 -31.75 4.03
CA LEU A 262 10.89 -31.35 4.06
C LEU A 262 11.29 -30.40 2.92
N GLY A 263 10.71 -30.58 1.74
CA GLY A 263 10.94 -29.68 0.59
C GLY A 263 10.51 -28.23 0.84
N GLN A 264 9.55 -27.99 1.74
CA GLN A 264 9.05 -26.65 2.05
C GLN A 264 9.74 -25.99 3.26
N VAL A 265 10.43 -26.76 4.11
CA VAL A 265 11.14 -26.23 5.28
C VAL A 265 12.28 -25.31 4.85
N ALA A 266 13.15 -25.74 3.93
CA ALA A 266 14.30 -24.92 3.51
C ALA A 266 13.89 -23.57 2.86
N PRO A 267 12.91 -23.51 1.94
CA PRO A 267 12.38 -22.24 1.43
C PRO A 267 11.75 -21.36 2.50
N ALA A 268 10.93 -21.94 3.39
CA ALA A 268 10.27 -21.18 4.46
C ALA A 268 11.27 -20.57 5.45
N LEU A 269 12.34 -21.28 5.79
CA LEU A 269 13.44 -20.76 6.61
C LEU A 269 14.20 -19.64 5.91
N GLY A 270 14.37 -19.72 4.58
CA GLY A 270 14.95 -18.66 3.76
C GLY A 270 14.10 -17.39 3.76
N GLU A 271 12.79 -17.54 3.59
CA GLU A 271 11.81 -16.44 3.62
C GLU A 271 11.77 -15.78 5.02
N ALA A 272 11.72 -16.60 6.08
CA ALA A 272 11.75 -16.13 7.46
C ALA A 272 13.00 -15.29 7.75
N ARG A 273 14.20 -15.78 7.39
CA ARG A 273 15.45 -15.01 7.56
C ARG A 273 15.49 -13.71 6.76
N ARG A 274 14.80 -13.64 5.62
CA ARG A 274 14.70 -12.41 4.82
C ARG A 274 13.74 -11.42 5.47
N LEU A 275 12.59 -11.89 5.97
CA LEU A 275 11.65 -11.08 6.74
C LEU A 275 12.30 -10.51 8.01
N LEU A 276 13.03 -11.33 8.77
CA LEU A 276 13.71 -10.90 9.99
C LEU A 276 14.72 -9.78 9.73
N ARG A 277 15.53 -9.88 8.67
CA ARG A 277 16.47 -8.81 8.28
C ARG A 277 15.76 -7.54 7.83
N THR A 278 14.60 -7.66 7.19
CA THR A 278 13.80 -6.51 6.75
C THR A 278 13.16 -5.81 7.94
N LEU A 279 12.64 -6.58 8.89
CA LEU A 279 12.07 -6.06 10.14
C LEU A 279 13.14 -5.38 10.99
N ASP A 280 14.30 -5.99 11.16
CA ASP A 280 15.42 -5.41 11.88
C ASP A 280 15.92 -4.11 11.22
N ALA A 281 15.99 -4.05 9.89
CA ALA A 281 16.30 -2.82 9.17
C ALA A 281 15.23 -1.73 9.40
N MET A 282 13.94 -2.07 9.36
CA MET A 282 12.86 -1.13 9.65
C MET A 282 12.89 -0.62 11.10
N LEU A 283 13.13 -1.50 12.07
CA LEU A 283 13.18 -1.11 13.49
C LEU A 283 14.36 -0.16 13.75
N ARG A 284 15.53 -0.42 13.16
CA ARG A 284 16.67 0.50 13.25
C ARG A 284 16.42 1.83 12.57
N GLU A 285 15.68 1.83 11.46
CA GLU A 285 15.33 3.08 10.75
C GLU A 285 14.36 3.94 11.59
N ILE A 286 13.35 3.31 12.20
CA ILE A 286 12.40 3.97 13.10
C ILE A 286 13.09 4.51 14.35
N ASP A 287 14.04 3.76 14.93
CA ASP A 287 14.81 4.21 16.10
C ASP A 287 15.75 5.39 15.76
N ARG A 288 16.26 5.41 14.53
CA ARG A 288 17.22 6.42 14.07
C ARG A 288 16.57 7.74 13.65
N ASP A 289 15.46 7.69 12.91
CA ASP A 289 14.70 8.87 12.50
C ASP A 289 13.20 8.57 12.39
N PRO A 290 12.47 8.56 13.52
CA PRO A 290 11.05 8.28 13.52
C PRO A 290 10.26 9.31 12.70
N ASN A 291 10.74 10.56 12.63
CA ASN A 291 10.04 11.60 11.87
C ASN A 291 10.21 11.42 10.35
N ALA A 292 11.39 11.04 9.86
CA ALA A 292 11.57 10.81 8.43
C ALA A 292 10.72 9.64 7.90
N TYR A 293 10.56 8.57 8.69
CA TYR A 293 9.73 7.42 8.30
C TYR A 293 8.23 7.75 8.21
N PHE A 294 7.70 8.49 9.19
CA PHE A 294 6.27 8.81 9.24
C PHE A 294 5.86 10.03 8.43
N PHE A 295 6.78 10.98 8.18
CA PHE A 295 6.45 12.25 7.52
C PHE A 295 7.08 12.42 6.14
N GLY A 296 7.91 11.46 5.69
CA GLY A 296 8.63 11.51 4.42
C GLY A 296 9.82 12.47 4.45
N GLU A 297 10.90 12.11 3.77
CA GLU A 297 12.12 12.92 3.69
C GLU A 297 11.80 14.37 3.31
N ARG A 298 12.19 15.32 4.18
CA ARG A 298 12.22 16.74 3.82
C ARG A 298 13.20 16.88 2.65
N ALA A 299 12.71 17.43 1.54
CA ALA A 299 13.50 17.71 0.35
C ALA A 299 14.80 18.45 0.74
N PRO A 300 15.94 18.14 0.08
CA PRO A 300 17.24 18.65 0.49
C PRO A 300 17.22 20.19 0.47
N GLU A 301 17.64 20.77 1.60
CA GLU A 301 17.76 22.21 1.80
C GLU A 301 18.79 22.75 0.79
N TYR A 302 18.34 23.60 -0.12
CA TYR A 302 19.18 24.19 -1.16
C TYR A 302 20.10 25.21 -0.48
N VAL A 303 21.35 24.82 -0.21
CA VAL A 303 22.40 25.74 0.20
C VAL A 303 22.80 26.52 -1.05
N GLY A 304 22.28 27.74 -1.19
CA GLY A 304 22.70 28.65 -2.25
C GLY A 304 24.17 28.99 -2.08
N GLU A 305 24.98 28.69 -3.09
CA GLU A 305 26.32 29.24 -3.20
C GLU A 305 26.19 30.77 -3.39
N GLU A 306 26.70 31.52 -2.40
CA GLU A 306 26.91 32.96 -2.53
C GLU A 306 28.06 33.20 -3.53
N GLU A 307 27.75 33.83 -4.67
CA GLU A 307 28.74 34.48 -5.55
C GLU A 307 28.99 35.94 -5.13
#